data_AF-R9M5C2-F1
#
_entry.id   AF-R9M5C2-F1
#
_cell.length_a   1.000
_cell.length_b   1.000
_cell.length_c   1.000
_cell.angle_alpha   90.00
_cell.angle_beta   90.00
_cell.angle_gamma   90.00
#
_symmetry.space_group_name_H-M   'P 1'
#
loop_
_entity.id
_entity.type
_entity.pdbx_description
1 polymer ?
#
loop_
_entity_poly.entity_id
_entity_poly.type
_entity_poly.pdbx_seq_one_letter_code
_entity_poly.pdbx_strand_id
1 'polypeptide(L)'
;MESSGITSGAGAPQRQDYAASAQREAKSIYEMMRDAKEKAEARRDQFKLPKNARYGDAPMTAYAKLARARTPGEITAASGYARRKIVQLQSALRSDPDNKERIQAAIRQLQKAVHRAGRKQKDVQREKLAETRRKKALEEKNRRKAARLRQELTRTRALRSIRESGYIREAEMDNRTQEQLSAARLELRTQLQELTSATAGVSAGVAAQQYAAAQAVTAAEAPAPSDAGLDMLA
;
A
#
# COMPACT_ATOMS: atom_id res chain seq x y z
N MET A 1 -97.10 65.48 -60.47
CA MET A 1 -95.70 65.19 -60.84
C MET A 1 -94.88 65.35 -59.57
N GLU A 2 -94.55 64.21 -58.97
CA GLU A 2 -93.18 63.65 -58.87
C GLU A 2 -92.60 64.01 -57.49
N SER A 3 -92.88 63.23 -56.45
CA SER A 3 -92.22 61.97 -56.04
C SER A 3 -90.79 62.15 -55.51
N SER A 4 -90.71 62.44 -54.21
CA SER A 4 -90.01 61.66 -53.17
C SER A 4 -88.70 60.95 -53.50
N GLY A 5 -87.69 61.17 -52.64
CA GLY A 5 -86.57 60.23 -52.52
C GLY A 5 -85.52 60.62 -51.48
N ILE A 6 -85.81 60.37 -50.19
CA ILE A 6 -84.80 60.28 -49.12
C ILE A 6 -84.09 58.93 -49.30
N THR A 7 -82.77 58.91 -49.51
CA THR A 7 -81.98 57.67 -49.56
C THR A 7 -81.08 57.54 -48.35
N SER A 8 -81.53 56.73 -47.39
CA SER A 8 -80.70 55.99 -46.45
C SER A 8 -80.07 54.78 -47.16
N GLY A 9 -78.88 54.35 -46.75
CA GLY A 9 -78.32 53.08 -47.24
C GLY A 9 -76.84 52.86 -46.96
N ALA A 10 -76.52 52.40 -45.75
CA ALA A 10 -75.27 51.68 -45.48
C ALA A 10 -75.35 50.30 -46.16
N GLY A 11 -74.43 50.02 -47.10
CA GLY A 11 -74.33 48.74 -47.81
C GLY A 11 -73.04 47.99 -47.44
N ALA A 12 -73.17 46.81 -46.83
CA ALA A 12 -72.07 45.91 -46.51
C ALA A 12 -71.48 45.25 -47.78
N PRO A 13 -70.14 45.09 -47.90
CA PRO A 13 -69.56 44.33 -49.01
C PRO A 13 -69.76 42.82 -48.80
N GLN A 14 -70.01 42.14 -49.91
CA GLN A 14 -70.53 40.79 -50.04
C GLN A 14 -69.55 39.71 -49.58
N ARG A 15 -70.09 38.65 -48.95
CA ARG A 15 -69.39 37.42 -48.53
C ARG A 15 -68.66 36.66 -49.65
N GLN A 16 -68.91 37.00 -50.91
CA GLN A 16 -68.29 36.34 -52.08
C GLN A 16 -66.84 36.81 -52.30
N ASP A 17 -66.54 38.09 -52.00
CA ASP A 17 -65.20 38.64 -52.16
C ASP A 17 -64.22 38.12 -51.10
N TYR A 18 -64.71 37.87 -49.89
CA TYR A 18 -63.95 37.24 -48.80
C TYR A 18 -63.62 35.76 -49.08
N ALA A 19 -64.52 35.01 -49.73
CA ALA A 19 -64.26 33.61 -50.09
C ALA A 19 -63.22 33.51 -51.22
N ALA A 20 -63.28 34.42 -52.19
CA ALA A 20 -62.31 34.49 -53.29
C ALA A 20 -60.94 35.02 -52.83
N SER A 21 -60.88 35.98 -51.90
CA SER A 21 -59.61 36.45 -51.31
C SER A 21 -58.97 35.39 -50.43
N ALA A 22 -59.74 34.72 -49.56
CA ALA A 22 -59.24 33.63 -48.73
C ALA A 22 -58.72 32.43 -49.55
N GLN A 23 -59.36 32.12 -50.70
CA GLN A 23 -58.86 31.08 -51.61
C GLN A 23 -57.59 31.50 -52.38
N ARG A 24 -57.43 32.79 -52.71
CA ARG A 24 -56.20 33.32 -53.33
C ARG A 24 -55.04 33.39 -52.34
N GLU A 25 -55.31 33.78 -51.10
CA GLU A 25 -54.34 33.76 -50.00
C GLU A 25 -53.93 32.34 -49.64
N ALA A 26 -54.87 31.39 -49.59
CA ALA A 26 -54.55 29.97 -49.37
C ALA A 26 -53.69 29.38 -50.50
N LYS A 27 -53.96 29.74 -51.77
CA LYS A 27 -53.11 29.37 -52.92
C LYS A 27 -51.72 30.01 -52.81
N SER A 28 -51.64 31.28 -52.39
CA SER A 28 -50.38 31.99 -52.16
C SER A 28 -49.56 31.41 -51.00
N ILE A 29 -50.19 31.00 -49.89
CA ILE A 29 -49.52 30.32 -48.77
C ILE A 29 -49.05 28.94 -49.20
N TYR A 30 -49.86 28.20 -49.95
CA TYR A 30 -49.48 26.88 -50.49
C TYR A 30 -48.25 26.98 -51.41
N GLU A 31 -48.23 27.96 -52.31
CA GLU A 31 -47.08 28.26 -53.16
C GLU A 31 -45.86 28.67 -52.33
N MET A 32 -46.04 29.51 -51.31
CA MET A 32 -44.95 29.91 -50.41
C MET A 32 -44.40 28.72 -49.59
N MET A 33 -45.24 27.79 -49.16
CA MET A 33 -44.82 26.56 -48.48
C MET A 33 -44.09 25.60 -49.43
N ARG A 34 -44.53 25.52 -50.70
CA ARG A 34 -43.86 24.73 -51.74
C ARG A 34 -42.47 25.30 -52.05
N ASP A 35 -42.37 26.62 -52.23
CA ASP A 35 -41.10 27.34 -52.41
C ASP A 35 -40.17 27.20 -51.21
N ALA A 36 -40.71 27.26 -49.99
CA ALA A 36 -39.93 27.05 -48.77
C ALA A 36 -39.38 25.62 -48.69
N LYS A 37 -40.18 24.64 -49.10
CA LYS A 37 -39.78 23.23 -49.16
C LYS A 37 -38.73 22.98 -50.23
N GLU A 38 -38.89 23.54 -51.43
CA GLU A 38 -37.91 23.44 -52.52
C GLU A 38 -36.60 24.16 -52.17
N LYS A 39 -36.65 25.34 -51.54
CA LYS A 39 -35.45 26.02 -51.02
C LYS A 39 -34.77 25.22 -49.91
N ALA A 40 -35.53 24.54 -49.05
CA ALA A 40 -34.96 23.67 -48.02
C ALA A 40 -34.33 22.40 -48.61
N GLU A 41 -34.95 21.79 -49.62
CA GLU A 41 -34.42 20.62 -50.33
C GLU A 41 -33.20 20.99 -51.18
N ALA A 42 -33.21 22.12 -51.88
CA ALA A 42 -32.04 22.64 -52.60
C ALA A 42 -30.87 22.93 -51.66
N ARG A 43 -31.13 23.51 -50.48
CA ARG A 43 -30.11 23.67 -49.43
C ARG A 43 -29.63 22.31 -48.95
N ARG A 44 -30.52 21.36 -48.69
CA ARG A 44 -30.16 19.99 -48.28
C ARG A 44 -29.27 19.33 -49.32
N ASP A 45 -29.56 19.50 -50.60
CA ASP A 45 -28.81 18.94 -51.73
C ASP A 45 -27.45 19.63 -51.91
N GLN A 46 -27.37 20.94 -51.72
CA GLN A 46 -26.09 21.68 -51.67
C GLN A 46 -25.20 21.20 -50.50
N PHE A 47 -25.80 20.78 -49.37
CA PHE A 47 -25.08 20.23 -48.22
C PHE A 47 -24.94 18.70 -48.23
N LYS A 48 -25.43 18.00 -49.27
CA LYS A 48 -25.18 16.56 -49.43
C LYS A 48 -23.71 16.36 -49.83
N LEU A 49 -22.85 16.18 -48.84
CA LEU A 49 -21.46 15.74 -49.10
C LEU A 49 -21.47 14.38 -49.82
N PRO A 50 -20.58 14.15 -50.80
CA PRO A 50 -20.42 12.85 -51.41
C PRO A 50 -20.07 11.83 -50.32
N LYS A 51 -20.76 10.68 -50.31
CA LYS A 51 -20.55 9.59 -49.35
C LYS A 51 -19.24 8.85 -49.65
N ASN A 52 -18.11 9.54 -49.55
CA ASN A 52 -16.78 8.94 -49.68
C ASN A 52 -16.39 8.33 -48.33
N ALA A 53 -17.04 7.22 -47.97
CA ALA A 53 -16.78 6.54 -46.70
C ALA A 53 -15.36 5.95 -46.69
N ARG A 54 -14.43 6.60 -46.01
CA ARG A 54 -13.07 6.10 -45.80
C ARG A 54 -13.04 4.99 -44.75
N TYR A 55 -13.35 3.76 -45.17
CA TYR A 55 -13.37 2.58 -44.28
C TYR A 55 -12.01 2.23 -43.65
N GLY A 56 -10.89 2.73 -44.20
CA GLY A 56 -9.54 2.49 -43.71
C GLY A 56 -9.11 3.31 -42.47
N ASP A 57 -9.83 4.37 -42.13
CA ASP A 57 -9.44 5.24 -40.98
C ASP A 57 -9.78 4.61 -39.62
N ALA A 58 -10.87 3.84 -39.56
CA ALA A 58 -11.30 3.18 -38.32
C ALA A 58 -10.23 2.22 -37.75
N PRO A 59 -9.60 1.34 -38.55
CA PRO A 59 -8.44 0.57 -38.11
C PRO A 59 -7.26 1.41 -37.61
N MET A 60 -6.88 2.45 -38.34
CA MET A 60 -5.75 3.32 -37.98
C MET A 60 -5.96 3.98 -36.63
N THR A 61 -7.15 4.54 -36.41
CA THR A 61 -7.53 5.14 -35.13
C THR A 61 -7.52 4.11 -33.99
N ALA A 62 -7.97 2.87 -34.24
CA ALA A 62 -7.95 1.81 -33.23
C ALA A 62 -6.52 1.43 -32.81
N TYR A 63 -5.61 1.31 -33.78
CA TYR A 63 -4.19 1.05 -33.49
C TYR A 63 -3.53 2.21 -32.75
N ALA A 64 -3.80 3.46 -33.14
CA ALA A 64 -3.26 4.63 -32.44
C ALA A 64 -3.72 4.68 -30.98
N LYS A 65 -5.01 4.42 -30.73
CA LYS A 65 -5.56 4.33 -29.36
C LYS A 65 -4.90 3.20 -28.56
N LEU A 66 -4.74 2.03 -29.16
CA LEU A 66 -4.10 0.89 -28.48
C LEU A 66 -2.61 1.14 -28.20
N ALA A 67 -1.90 1.81 -29.10
CA ALA A 67 -0.50 2.16 -28.91
C ALA A 67 -0.32 3.08 -27.71
N ARG A 68 -1.17 4.11 -27.59
CA ARG A 68 -1.14 5.09 -26.49
C ARG A 68 -1.60 4.52 -25.15
N ALA A 69 -2.49 3.53 -25.16
CA ALA A 69 -3.03 2.92 -23.95
C ALA A 69 -1.93 2.29 -23.08
N ARG A 70 -1.76 2.76 -21.85
CA ARG A 70 -0.80 2.20 -20.88
C ARG A 70 -1.49 1.44 -19.76
N THR A 71 -2.70 1.86 -19.41
CA THR A 71 -3.46 1.25 -18.31
C THR A 71 -4.41 0.15 -18.82
N PRO A 72 -4.76 -0.84 -17.96
CA PRO A 72 -5.72 -1.87 -18.35
C PRO A 72 -7.10 -1.30 -18.72
N GLY A 73 -7.49 -0.18 -18.12
CA GLY A 73 -8.73 0.53 -18.47
C GLY A 73 -8.67 1.13 -19.87
N GLU A 74 -7.58 1.81 -20.21
CA GLU A 74 -7.38 2.38 -21.56
C GLU A 74 -7.30 1.30 -22.65
N ILE A 75 -6.63 0.17 -22.37
CA ILE A 75 -6.55 -0.98 -23.30
C ILE A 75 -7.95 -1.53 -23.55
N THR A 76 -8.76 -1.66 -22.48
CA THR A 76 -10.15 -2.09 -22.57
C THR A 76 -10.98 -1.11 -23.39
N ALA A 77 -10.85 0.20 -23.16
CA ALA A 77 -11.53 1.24 -23.93
C ALA A 77 -11.14 1.22 -25.42
N ALA A 78 -9.86 1.06 -25.74
CA ALA A 78 -9.35 0.94 -27.10
C ALA A 78 -9.90 -0.32 -27.80
N SER A 79 -9.95 -1.46 -27.10
CA SER A 79 -10.55 -2.70 -27.61
C SER A 79 -12.06 -2.55 -27.83
N GLY A 80 -12.76 -1.84 -26.94
CA GLY A 80 -14.19 -1.55 -27.06
C GLY A 80 -14.50 -0.65 -28.26
N TYR A 81 -13.65 0.35 -28.52
CA TYR A 81 -13.74 1.15 -29.74
C TYR A 81 -13.64 0.28 -31.01
N ALA A 82 -12.65 -0.62 -31.06
CA ALA A 82 -12.47 -1.52 -32.20
C ALA A 82 -13.68 -2.46 -32.39
N ARG A 83 -14.21 -3.05 -31.31
CA ARG A 83 -15.41 -3.90 -31.35
C ARG A 83 -16.64 -3.17 -31.90
N ARG A 84 -16.88 -1.93 -31.45
CA ARG A 84 -17.99 -1.11 -31.97
C ARG A 84 -17.83 -0.83 -33.47
N LYS A 85 -16.61 -0.52 -33.91
CA LYS A 85 -16.33 -0.27 -35.33
C LYS A 85 -16.49 -1.53 -36.20
N ILE A 86 -16.19 -2.72 -35.68
CA ILE A 86 -16.47 -3.98 -36.38
C ILE A 86 -17.97 -4.10 -36.68
N VAL A 87 -18.84 -3.86 -35.70
CA VAL A 87 -20.30 -3.96 -35.90
C VAL A 87 -20.80 -2.93 -36.93
N GLN A 88 -20.28 -1.70 -36.88
CA GLN A 88 -20.61 -0.66 -37.87
C GLN A 88 -20.15 -1.03 -39.29
N LEU A 89 -19.01 -1.69 -39.43
CA LEU A 89 -18.53 -2.16 -40.72
C LEU A 89 -19.30 -3.40 -41.21
N GLN A 90 -19.75 -4.26 -40.31
CA GLN A 90 -20.62 -5.39 -40.66
C GLN A 90 -21.97 -4.94 -41.19
N SER A 91 -22.56 -3.87 -40.65
CA SER A 91 -23.77 -3.28 -41.23
C SER A 91 -23.48 -2.61 -42.58
N ALA A 92 -22.39 -1.86 -42.69
CA ALA A 92 -21.97 -1.23 -43.95
C ALA A 92 -21.73 -2.27 -45.07
N LEU A 93 -21.20 -3.45 -44.73
CA LEU A 93 -20.97 -4.56 -45.66
C LEU A 93 -22.27 -5.03 -46.35
N ARG A 94 -23.42 -4.86 -45.70
CA ARG A 94 -24.75 -5.23 -46.25
C ARG A 94 -25.35 -4.10 -47.10
N SER A 95 -24.92 -2.86 -46.88
CA SER A 95 -25.49 -1.67 -47.51
C SER A 95 -24.66 -1.11 -48.67
N ASP A 96 -23.35 -1.41 -48.70
CA ASP A 96 -22.41 -0.95 -49.72
C ASP A 96 -21.63 -2.14 -50.30
N PRO A 97 -22.14 -2.77 -51.38
CA PRO A 97 -21.49 -3.92 -52.01
C PRO A 97 -20.22 -3.52 -52.81
N ASP A 98 -20.12 -2.28 -53.28
CA ASP A 98 -19.00 -1.81 -54.11
C ASP A 98 -17.71 -1.73 -53.29
N ASN A 99 -17.81 -1.40 -52.00
CA ASN A 99 -16.68 -1.32 -51.08
C ASN A 99 -16.45 -2.59 -50.24
N LYS A 100 -17.05 -3.73 -50.62
CA LYS A 100 -17.05 -4.98 -49.83
C LYS A 100 -15.66 -5.44 -49.39
N GLU A 101 -14.69 -5.47 -50.29
CA GLU A 101 -13.33 -5.96 -49.99
C GLU A 101 -12.60 -5.05 -48.99
N ARG A 102 -12.75 -3.73 -49.14
CA ARG A 102 -12.15 -2.72 -48.25
C ARG A 102 -12.75 -2.80 -46.85
N ILE A 103 -14.07 -2.95 -46.77
CA ILE A 103 -14.79 -3.13 -45.50
C ILE A 103 -14.33 -4.42 -44.80
N GLN A 104 -14.24 -5.53 -45.52
CA GLN A 104 -13.74 -6.80 -44.97
C GLN A 104 -12.28 -6.70 -44.50
N ALA A 105 -11.41 -6.03 -45.25
CA ALA A 105 -10.03 -5.78 -44.85
C ALA A 105 -9.97 -4.96 -43.55
N ALA A 106 -10.77 -3.90 -43.44
CA ALA A 106 -10.87 -3.09 -42.22
C ALA A 106 -11.37 -3.90 -41.02
N ILE A 107 -12.38 -4.77 -41.21
CA ILE A 107 -12.85 -5.70 -40.16
C ILE A 107 -11.71 -6.61 -39.70
N ARG A 108 -10.97 -7.24 -40.63
CA ARG A 108 -9.82 -8.09 -40.29
C ARG A 108 -8.75 -7.35 -39.49
N GLN A 109 -8.46 -6.09 -39.84
CA GLN A 109 -7.51 -5.26 -39.08
C GLN A 109 -8.03 -4.93 -37.67
N LEU A 110 -9.30 -4.57 -37.52
CA LEU A 110 -9.90 -4.31 -36.20
C LEU A 110 -9.94 -5.57 -35.34
N GLN A 111 -10.21 -6.75 -35.92
CA GLN A 111 -10.10 -8.02 -35.21
C GLN A 111 -8.67 -8.24 -34.71
N LYS A 112 -7.65 -8.03 -35.56
CA LYS A 112 -6.23 -8.09 -35.13
C LYS A 112 -5.92 -7.11 -34.01
N ALA A 113 -6.47 -5.89 -34.05
CA ALA A 113 -6.32 -4.90 -32.98
C ALA A 113 -6.92 -5.38 -31.65
N VAL A 114 -8.10 -6.02 -31.67
CA VAL A 114 -8.72 -6.61 -30.46
C VAL A 114 -7.85 -7.74 -29.89
N HIS A 115 -7.34 -8.64 -30.73
CA HIS A 115 -6.44 -9.72 -30.26
C HIS A 115 -5.14 -9.16 -29.67
N ARG A 116 -4.56 -8.12 -30.30
CA ARG A 116 -3.37 -7.43 -29.78
C ARG A 116 -3.65 -6.75 -28.44
N ALA A 117 -4.82 -6.14 -28.29
CA ALA A 117 -5.24 -5.56 -27.02
C ALA A 117 -5.34 -6.61 -25.92
N GLY A 118 -5.88 -7.80 -26.23
CA GLY A 118 -5.92 -8.92 -25.29
C GLY A 118 -4.55 -9.41 -24.83
N ARG A 119 -3.54 -9.44 -25.72
CA ARG A 119 -2.15 -9.74 -25.34
C ARG A 119 -1.56 -8.65 -24.46
N LYS A 120 -1.64 -7.39 -24.90
CA LYS A 120 -1.14 -6.23 -24.15
C LYS A 120 -1.74 -6.14 -22.75
N GLN A 121 -3.03 -6.47 -22.60
CA GLN A 121 -3.70 -6.54 -21.30
C GLN A 121 -3.03 -7.54 -20.35
N LYS A 122 -2.71 -8.75 -20.84
CA LYS A 122 -2.05 -9.79 -20.04
C LYS A 122 -0.62 -9.39 -19.68
N ASP A 123 0.10 -8.76 -20.61
CA ASP A 123 1.47 -8.32 -20.37
C ASP A 123 1.51 -7.26 -19.28
N VAL A 124 0.66 -6.23 -19.37
CA VAL A 124 0.54 -5.19 -18.32
C VAL A 124 0.12 -5.78 -16.96
N GLN A 125 -0.75 -6.79 -16.95
CA GLN A 125 -1.11 -7.49 -15.70
C GLN A 125 0.08 -8.27 -15.11
N ARG A 126 0.85 -8.96 -15.95
CA ARG A 126 2.07 -9.68 -15.53
C ARG A 126 3.12 -8.73 -14.97
N GLU A 127 3.33 -7.58 -15.62
CA GLU A 127 4.22 -6.52 -15.14
C GLU A 127 3.83 -6.04 -13.74
N LYS A 128 2.55 -5.70 -13.52
CA LYS A 128 2.05 -5.29 -12.19
C LYS A 128 2.28 -6.34 -11.11
N LEU A 129 2.07 -7.62 -11.42
CA LEU A 129 2.33 -8.71 -10.48
C LEU A 129 3.83 -8.84 -10.19
N ALA A 130 4.69 -8.69 -11.19
CA ALA A 130 6.14 -8.71 -11.02
C ALA A 130 6.64 -7.54 -10.17
N GLU A 131 6.12 -6.33 -10.39
CA GLU A 131 6.40 -5.15 -9.56
C GLU A 131 5.98 -5.36 -8.11
N THR A 132 4.78 -5.91 -7.90
CA THR A 132 4.27 -6.23 -6.55
C THR A 132 5.17 -7.24 -5.84
N ARG A 133 5.61 -8.29 -6.55
CA ARG A 133 6.56 -9.30 -6.02
C ARG A 133 7.91 -8.66 -5.69
N ARG A 134 8.44 -7.80 -6.56
CA ARG A 134 9.69 -7.06 -6.34
C ARG A 134 9.60 -6.19 -5.08
N LYS A 135 8.51 -5.45 -4.90
CA LYS A 135 8.29 -4.60 -3.73
C LYS A 135 8.26 -5.42 -2.43
N LYS A 136 7.50 -6.52 -2.41
CA LYS A 136 7.43 -7.44 -1.26
C LYS A 136 8.80 -8.05 -0.92
N ALA A 137 9.57 -8.49 -1.93
CA ALA A 137 10.90 -9.04 -1.70
C ALA A 137 11.87 -8.00 -1.11
N LEU A 138 11.77 -6.73 -1.52
CA LEU A 138 12.56 -5.64 -0.96
C LEU A 138 12.18 -5.37 0.51
N GLU A 139 10.88 -5.29 0.81
CA GLU A 139 10.36 -5.13 2.17
C GLU A 139 10.81 -6.28 3.09
N GLU A 140 10.74 -7.52 2.61
CA GLU A 140 11.19 -8.68 3.36
C GLU A 140 12.70 -8.65 3.62
N LYS A 141 13.51 -8.30 2.61
CA LYS A 141 14.97 -8.12 2.78
C LYS A 141 15.26 -7.06 3.85
N ASN A 142 14.55 -5.94 3.82
CA ASN A 142 14.70 -4.88 4.81
C ASN A 142 14.26 -5.34 6.20
N ARG A 143 13.16 -6.09 6.31
CA ARG A 143 12.69 -6.68 7.57
C ARG A 143 13.70 -7.67 8.15
N ARG A 144 14.29 -8.54 7.32
CA ARG A 144 15.33 -9.50 7.73
C ARG A 144 16.58 -8.77 8.24
N LYS A 145 17.01 -7.71 7.54
CA LYS A 145 18.13 -6.86 8.00
C LYS A 145 17.82 -6.18 9.34
N ALA A 146 16.64 -5.59 9.47
CA ALA A 146 16.21 -4.95 10.71
C ALA A 146 16.14 -5.94 11.89
N ALA A 147 15.66 -7.16 11.65
CA ALA A 147 15.63 -8.21 12.67
C ALA A 147 17.04 -8.63 13.14
N ARG A 148 17.99 -8.76 12.21
CA ARG A 148 19.40 -9.04 12.55
C ARG A 148 20.01 -7.95 13.43
N LEU A 149 19.86 -6.69 13.02
CA LEU A 149 20.36 -5.55 13.80
C LEU A 149 19.71 -5.47 15.19
N ARG A 150 18.41 -5.78 15.30
CA ARG A 150 17.74 -5.85 16.61
C ARG A 150 18.32 -6.96 17.48
N GLN A 151 18.57 -8.14 16.92
CA GLN A 151 19.17 -9.25 17.66
C GLN A 151 20.59 -8.92 18.14
N GLU A 152 21.40 -8.29 17.30
CA GLU A 152 22.74 -7.80 17.65
C GLU A 152 22.66 -6.80 18.82
N LEU A 153 21.78 -5.80 18.73
CA LEU A 153 21.57 -4.85 19.82
C LEU A 153 21.11 -5.51 21.12
N THR A 154 20.18 -6.47 21.04
CA THR A 154 19.73 -7.24 22.21
C THR A 154 20.89 -8.03 22.82
N ARG A 155 21.73 -8.67 22.00
CA ARG A 155 22.91 -9.39 22.47
C ARG A 155 23.89 -8.46 23.17
N THR A 156 24.20 -7.31 22.58
CA THR A 156 25.11 -6.32 23.20
C THR A 156 24.54 -5.77 24.51
N ARG A 157 23.23 -5.49 24.57
CA ARG A 157 22.55 -5.05 25.79
C ARG A 157 22.55 -6.13 26.88
N ALA A 158 22.32 -7.39 26.52
CA ALA A 158 22.36 -8.51 27.46
C ALA A 158 23.77 -8.71 28.03
N LEU A 159 24.80 -8.69 27.18
CA LEU A 159 26.20 -8.77 27.62
C LEU A 159 26.58 -7.60 28.55
N ARG A 160 26.11 -6.39 28.23
CA ARG A 160 26.28 -5.22 29.11
C ARG A 160 25.59 -5.43 30.46
N SER A 161 24.33 -5.87 30.46
CA SER A 161 23.58 -6.14 31.69
C SER A 161 24.27 -7.19 32.56
N ILE A 162 24.78 -8.28 31.98
CA ILE A 162 25.53 -9.31 32.73
C ILE A 162 26.77 -8.70 33.40
N ARG A 163 27.50 -7.84 32.67
CA ARG A 163 28.68 -7.16 33.20
C ARG A 163 28.32 -6.20 34.35
N GLU A 164 27.31 -5.37 34.15
CA GLU A 164 26.81 -4.42 35.16
C GLU A 164 26.29 -5.14 36.42
N SER A 165 25.55 -6.25 36.25
CA SER A 165 25.13 -7.11 37.36
C SER A 165 26.31 -7.83 38.04
N GLY A 166 27.42 -8.03 37.32
CA GLY A 166 28.68 -8.52 37.88
C GLY A 166 29.25 -7.55 38.91
N TYR A 167 29.35 -6.27 38.55
CA TYR A 167 29.88 -5.23 39.45
C TYR A 167 29.06 -5.08 40.74
N ILE A 168 27.74 -5.20 40.67
CA ILE A 168 26.88 -5.15 41.86
C ILE A 168 27.16 -6.34 42.77
N ARG A 169 27.25 -7.55 42.20
CA ARG A 169 27.55 -8.76 42.98
C ARG A 169 28.94 -8.73 43.60
N GLU A 170 29.93 -8.21 42.89
CA GLU A 170 31.29 -8.02 43.42
C GLU A 170 31.27 -7.09 44.63
N ALA A 171 30.60 -5.93 44.53
CA ALA A 171 30.45 -5.01 45.66
C ALA A 171 29.70 -5.63 46.85
N GLU A 172 28.67 -6.45 46.61
CA GLU A 172 27.97 -7.19 47.69
C GLU A 172 28.88 -8.23 48.37
N MET A 173 29.67 -8.96 47.58
CA MET A 173 30.61 -9.95 48.11
C MET A 173 31.70 -9.28 48.94
N ASP A 174 32.27 -8.17 48.44
CA ASP A 174 33.26 -7.38 49.16
C ASP A 174 32.70 -6.86 50.49
N ASN A 175 31.47 -6.33 50.50
CA ASN A 175 30.81 -5.89 51.73
C ASN A 175 30.68 -7.02 52.76
N ARG A 176 30.22 -8.22 52.35
CA ARG A 176 30.12 -9.38 53.25
C ARG A 176 31.49 -9.81 53.80
N THR A 177 32.53 -9.81 52.97
CA THR A 177 33.88 -10.15 53.45
C THR A 177 34.42 -9.10 54.42
N GLN A 178 34.16 -7.82 54.19
CA GLN A 178 34.53 -6.75 55.12
C GLN A 178 33.77 -6.87 56.45
N GLU A 179 32.48 -7.21 56.41
CA GLU A 179 31.67 -7.48 57.60
C GLU A 179 32.27 -8.63 58.43
N GLN A 180 32.59 -9.77 57.78
CA GLN A 180 33.22 -10.91 58.45
C GLN A 180 34.58 -10.57 59.06
N LEU A 181 35.44 -9.85 58.33
CA LEU A 181 36.73 -9.38 58.84
C LEU A 181 36.55 -8.41 60.02
N SER A 182 35.53 -7.54 59.97
CA SER A 182 35.23 -6.62 61.07
C SER A 182 34.73 -7.35 62.32
N ALA A 183 33.87 -8.36 62.16
CA ALA A 183 33.37 -9.20 63.23
C ALA A 183 34.52 -9.98 63.89
N ALA A 184 35.39 -10.61 63.10
CA ALA A 184 36.56 -11.33 63.61
C ALA A 184 37.53 -10.40 64.37
N ARG A 185 37.75 -9.17 63.89
CA ARG A 185 38.58 -8.17 64.60
C ARG A 185 37.96 -7.77 65.95
N LEU A 186 36.63 -7.64 66.01
CA LEU A 186 35.91 -7.35 67.25
C LEU A 186 36.01 -8.52 68.24
N GLU A 187 35.79 -9.75 67.79
CA GLU A 187 35.93 -10.95 68.61
C GLU A 187 37.36 -11.11 69.17
N LEU A 188 38.39 -10.89 68.34
CA LEU A 188 39.77 -10.93 68.82
C LEU A 188 40.03 -9.84 69.88
N ARG A 189 39.46 -8.64 69.70
CA ARG A 189 39.58 -7.55 70.67
C ARG A 189 38.85 -7.88 71.97
N THR A 190 37.66 -8.48 71.92
CA THR A 190 36.94 -8.89 73.14
C THR A 190 37.70 -10.00 73.86
N GLN A 191 38.23 -11.00 73.14
CA GLN A 191 39.10 -12.04 73.71
C GLN A 191 40.33 -11.45 74.40
N LEU A 192 41.00 -10.47 73.78
CA LEU A 192 42.15 -9.79 74.40
C LEU A 192 41.73 -9.00 75.65
N GLN A 193 40.58 -8.33 75.63
CA GLN A 193 40.05 -7.62 76.79
C GLN A 193 39.69 -8.58 77.92
N GLU A 194 39.05 -9.71 77.62
CA GLU A 194 38.74 -10.77 78.58
C GLU A 194 40.01 -11.37 79.19
N LEU A 195 41.01 -11.70 78.37
CA LEU A 195 42.32 -12.18 78.84
C LEU A 195 43.01 -11.15 79.73
N THR A 196 43.01 -9.88 79.33
CA THR A 196 43.59 -8.77 80.11
C THR A 196 42.84 -8.62 81.44
N SER A 197 41.52 -8.71 81.44
CA SER A 197 40.68 -8.64 82.65
C SER A 197 40.93 -9.81 83.58
N ALA A 198 41.05 -11.03 83.03
CA ALA A 198 41.35 -12.25 83.78
C ALA A 198 42.76 -12.21 84.41
N THR A 199 43.71 -11.51 83.78
CA THR A 199 45.09 -11.36 84.30
C THR A 199 45.33 -10.10 85.14
N ALA A 200 44.39 -9.15 85.17
CA ALA A 200 44.52 -7.84 85.85
C ALA A 200 44.71 -7.91 87.40
N GLY A 201 44.71 -9.10 88.00
CA GLY A 201 45.00 -9.33 89.42
C GLY A 201 46.05 -10.40 89.71
N VAL A 202 46.68 -10.99 88.67
CA VAL A 202 47.67 -12.06 88.84
C VAL A 202 49.07 -11.47 88.76
N SER A 203 49.84 -11.52 89.85
CA SER A 203 51.23 -11.04 89.85
C SER A 203 52.10 -11.87 88.89
N ALA A 204 53.06 -11.23 88.21
CA ALA A 204 53.91 -11.86 87.20
C ALA A 204 54.65 -13.12 87.72
N GLY A 205 54.96 -13.17 89.02
CA GLY A 205 55.61 -14.32 89.66
C GLY A 205 54.70 -15.55 89.81
N VAL A 206 53.40 -15.37 90.00
CA VAL A 206 52.42 -16.47 90.14
C VAL A 206 52.03 -17.03 88.76
N ALA A 207 51.92 -16.15 87.76
CA ALA A 207 51.66 -16.55 86.38
C ALA A 207 52.78 -17.45 85.81
N ALA A 208 54.05 -17.11 86.10
CA ALA A 208 55.20 -17.90 85.66
C ALA A 208 55.23 -19.32 86.29
N GLN A 209 54.83 -19.46 87.55
CA GLN A 209 54.77 -20.76 88.23
C GLN A 209 53.64 -21.64 87.67
N GLN A 210 52.48 -21.07 87.36
CA GLN A 210 51.36 -21.81 86.76
C GLN A 210 51.67 -22.27 85.33
N TYR A 211 52.38 -21.45 84.54
CA TYR A 211 52.79 -21.84 83.19
C TYR A 211 53.86 -22.94 83.20
N ALA A 212 54.82 -22.87 84.14
CA ALA A 212 55.81 -23.93 84.35
C ALA A 212 55.16 -25.25 84.81
N ALA A 213 54.16 -25.18 85.68
CA ALA A 213 53.38 -26.35 86.12
C ALA A 213 52.53 -26.94 85.00
N ALA A 214 51.88 -26.10 84.17
CA ALA A 214 51.09 -26.57 83.03
C ALA A 214 51.96 -27.23 81.95
N GLN A 215 53.15 -26.67 81.64
CA GLN A 215 54.10 -27.31 80.73
C GLN A 215 54.57 -28.68 81.23
N ALA A 216 54.79 -28.82 82.54
CA ALA A 216 55.17 -30.10 83.14
C ALA A 216 54.07 -31.16 83.03
N VAL A 217 52.79 -30.76 83.06
CA VAL A 217 51.64 -31.67 82.87
C VAL A 217 51.46 -32.03 81.39
N THR A 218 51.57 -31.07 80.46
CA THR A 218 51.44 -31.36 79.01
C THR A 218 52.59 -32.20 78.46
N ALA A 219 53.79 -32.12 79.05
CA ALA A 219 54.91 -32.99 78.68
C ALA A 219 54.71 -34.45 79.15
N ALA A 220 53.80 -34.70 80.10
CA ALA A 220 53.47 -36.03 80.60
C ALA A 220 52.35 -36.72 79.81
N GLU A 221 51.60 -35.99 78.98
CA GLU A 221 50.45 -36.50 78.22
C GLU A 221 50.64 -36.24 76.71
N ALA A 222 51.68 -36.86 76.14
CA ALA A 222 51.83 -36.99 74.70
C ALA A 222 51.01 -38.18 74.19
N PRO A 223 50.04 -38.02 73.28
CA PRO A 223 49.33 -39.14 72.69
C PRO A 223 50.27 -39.88 71.72
N ALA A 224 50.30 -41.21 71.81
CA ALA A 224 50.99 -42.08 70.86
C ALA A 224 50.44 -41.89 69.44
N PRO A 225 51.27 -41.95 68.39
CA PRO A 225 50.82 -41.78 67.01
C PRO A 225 49.93 -42.97 66.61
N SER A 226 48.62 -42.73 66.45
CA SER A 226 47.72 -43.68 65.80
C SER A 226 47.87 -43.55 64.29
N ASP A 227 48.49 -44.56 63.71
CA ASP A 227 48.61 -44.84 62.28
C ASP A 227 47.20 -44.98 61.67
N ALA A 228 46.70 -43.91 61.05
CA ALA A 228 45.45 -43.91 60.28
C ALA A 228 45.80 -43.68 58.82
N GLY A 229 45.93 -44.79 58.10
CA GLY A 229 46.27 -44.86 56.69
C GLY A 229 45.37 -44.00 55.81
N LEU A 230 46.05 -43.26 54.94
CA LEU A 230 45.52 -42.68 53.72
C LEU A 230 44.99 -43.79 52.81
N ASP A 231 43.68 -43.97 52.78
CA ASP A 231 42.99 -44.64 51.68
C ASP A 231 41.77 -43.79 51.35
N MET A 232 41.78 -43.15 50.17
CA MET A 232 40.62 -42.65 49.41
C MET A 232 41.14 -41.75 48.26
N LEU A 233 41.45 -42.37 47.12
CA LEU A 233 41.39 -41.75 45.78
C LEU A 233 41.53 -42.84 44.70
N ALA A 234 40.39 -43.42 44.31
CA ALA A 234 40.14 -44.05 43.02
C ALA A 234 38.73 -43.65 42.57
#